data_AF-A0AAV4NRA8-F1
#
_entry.id   AF-A0AAV4NRA8-F1
#
_cell.length_a   1.000
_cell.length_b   1.000
_cell.length_c   1.000
_cell.angle_alpha   90.00
_cell.angle_beta   90.00
_cell.angle_gamma   90.00
#
_symmetry.space_group_name_H-M   'P 1'
#
loop_
_entity.id
_entity.type
_entity.pdbx_description
1 polymer ?
#
loop_
_entity_poly.entity_id
_entity_poly.type
_entity_poly.pdbx_seq_one_letter_code
_entity_poly.pdbx_strand_id
1 'polypeptide(L)' 'MLCPPVIRVTTLLTRDMKVIKNEDDGKMQFFGIIGRLLDTILTATNMQFELIVAEDQEWGRLTADGNWTGMIGKTAKK' A
#
# COMPACT_ATOMS: atom_id res chain seq x y z
N MET A 1 10.83 10.53 19.18
CA MET A 1 10.22 10.27 17.87
C MET A 1 8.83 9.68 18.14
N LEU A 2 7.76 10.42 17.85
CA LEU A 2 6.40 9.88 17.93
C LEU A 2 6.14 9.19 16.59
N CYS A 3 5.99 7.85 16.59
CA CYS A 3 5.54 7.14 15.41
C CYS A 3 4.19 7.74 14.96
N PRO A 4 3.99 8.01 13.66
CA PRO A 4 2.69 8.43 13.15
C PRO A 4 1.63 7.39 13.55
N PRO A 5 0.40 7.82 13.88
CA PRO A 5 -0.66 6.91 14.32
C PRO A 5 -1.12 5.96 13.20
N VAL A 6 -0.83 6.27 11.94
CA VAL A 6 -1.27 5.51 10.75
C VAL A 6 -0.11 5.39 9.75
N ILE A 7 0.17 4.18 9.28
CA ILE A 7 1.18 3.90 8.26
C ILE A 7 0.54 3.91 6.87
N ARG A 8 1.09 4.70 5.94
CA ARG A 8 0.67 4.69 4.54
C ARG A 8 1.43 3.60 3.79
N VAL A 9 0.72 2.63 3.25
CA VAL A 9 1.28 1.50 2.50
C VAL A 9 0.89 1.64 1.03
N THR A 10 1.87 1.89 0.17
CA THR A 10 1.63 1.95 -1.27
C THR A 10 1.89 0.61 -1.93
N THR A 11 1.04 0.19 -2.87
CA THR A 11 1.17 -1.11 -3.52
C THR A 11 0.72 -1.12 -4.99
N LEU A 12 1.04 -2.22 -5.67
CA LEU A 12 0.51 -2.61 -6.98
C LEU A 12 -0.34 -3.86 -6.84
N LEU A 13 -1.46 -3.89 -7.55
CA LEU A 13 -2.27 -5.10 -7.64
C LEU A 13 -1.64 -6.07 -8.63
N THR A 14 -1.22 -7.23 -8.12
CA THR A 14 -0.58 -8.30 -8.90
C THR A 14 -1.20 -9.65 -8.52
N ARG A 15 -0.73 -10.75 -9.11
CA ARG A 15 -1.18 -12.09 -8.67
C ARG A 15 -0.83 -12.37 -7.21
N ASP A 16 0.33 -11.89 -6.77
CA ASP A 16 0.89 -12.15 -5.44
C ASP A 16 0.50 -11.09 -4.40
N MET A 17 -0.11 -10.00 -4.83
CA MET A 17 -0.62 -8.92 -3.99
C MET A 17 -1.99 -8.48 -4.53
N LYS A 18 -3.06 -9.02 -3.96
CA LYS A 18 -4.44 -8.55 -4.24
C LYS A 18 -5.10 -8.09 -2.97
N VAL A 19 -5.99 -7.11 -3.11
CA VAL A 19 -6.78 -6.58 -1.99
C VAL A 19 -8.22 -6.47 -2.42
N ILE A 20 -9.12 -6.96 -1.58
CA ILE A 20 -10.57 -6.82 -1.73
C ILE A 20 -11.07 -6.08 -0.49
N LYS A 21 -11.83 -5.01 -0.70
CA LYS A 21 -12.53 -4.33 0.38
C LYS A 21 -13.91 -4.96 0.52
N ASN A 22 -14.22 -5.49 1.69
CA ASN A 22 -15.55 -6.00 1.99
C ASN A 22 -16.52 -4.80 2.11
N GLU A 23 -17.67 -4.89 1.45
CA GLU A 23 -18.66 -3.82 1.39
C GLU A 23 -19.41 -3.66 2.72
N ASP A 24 -19.58 -4.74 3.47
CA ASP A 24 -20.40 -4.76 4.69
C ASP A 24 -19.70 -4.15 5.91
N ASP A 25 -18.40 -4.40 6.07
CA ASP A 25 -17.62 -3.96 7.25
C ASP A 25 -16.45 -3.02 6.90
N GLY A 26 -16.26 -2.75 5.60
CA GLY A 26 -15.18 -1.91 5.10
C GLY A 26 -13.78 -2.49 5.28
N LYS A 27 -13.64 -3.74 5.76
CA LYS A 27 -12.34 -4.36 6.02
C LYS A 27 -11.66 -4.76 4.73
N MET A 28 -10.34 -4.63 4.71
CA MET A 28 -9.52 -5.09 3.60
C MET A 28 -9.09 -6.53 3.83
N GLN A 29 -9.28 -7.38 2.82
CA GLN A 29 -8.75 -8.74 2.78
C GLN A 29 -7.61 -8.82 1.77
N PHE A 30 -6.47 -9.34 2.21
CA PHE A 30 -5.26 -9.46 1.41
C PHE A 30 -5.06 -10.90 0.90
N PHE A 31 -4.69 -11.03 -0.37
CA PHE A 31 -4.43 -12.31 -1.03
C PHE A 31 -3.10 -12.31 -1.76
N GLY A 32 -2.65 -13.52 -2.11
CA GLY A 32 -1.33 -13.77 -2.65
C GLY A 32 -0.26 -13.79 -1.54
N ILE A 33 0.95 -14.21 -1.89
CA ILE A 33 2.01 -14.41 -0.89
C ILE A 33 2.43 -13.10 -0.22
N ILE A 34 2.51 -12.01 -0.99
CA ILE A 34 2.86 -10.67 -0.47
C ILE A 34 1.70 -10.12 0.36
N GLY A 35 0.46 -10.29 -0.10
CA GLY A 35 -0.72 -9.84 0.64
C GLY A 35 -0.83 -10.49 2.02
N ARG A 36 -0.64 -11.81 2.10
CA ARG A 36 -0.67 -12.53 3.39
C ARG A 36 0.48 -12.13 4.31
N LEU A 37 1.67 -11.86 3.77
CA LEU A 37 2.80 -11.36 4.55
C LEU A 37 2.46 -9.99 5.16
N LEU A 38 1.92 -9.06 4.36
CA LEU A 38 1.50 -7.74 4.82
C LEU A 38 0.42 -7.85 5.92
N ASP A 39 -0.61 -8.66 5.70
CA ASP A 39 -1.68 -8.91 6.67
C ASP A 39 -1.14 -9.46 8.01
N THR A 40 -0.16 -10.37 7.93
CA THR A 40 0.52 -10.91 9.12
C THR A 40 1.28 -9.82 9.88
N ILE A 41 2.02 -8.96 9.18
CA ILE A 41 2.77 -7.85 9.79
C ILE A 41 1.81 -6.85 10.45
N LEU A 42 0.74 -6.46 9.75
CA LEU A 42 -0.24 -5.50 10.25
C LEU A 42 -0.99 -6.04 11.48
N THR A 43 -1.37 -7.31 11.45
CA THR A 43 -2.01 -8.00 12.59
C THR A 43 -1.06 -8.10 13.78
N ALA A 44 0.19 -8.50 13.56
CA ALA A 44 1.17 -8.68 14.64
C ALA A 44 1.58 -7.35 15.30
N THR A 45 1.59 -6.26 14.53
CA THR A 45 1.99 -4.94 15.02
C THR A 45 0.82 -4.11 15.56
N ASN A 46 -0.43 -4.53 15.29
CA ASN A 46 -1.65 -3.79 15.60
C ASN A 46 -1.59 -2.32 15.11
N MET A 47 -0.92 -2.10 13.98
CA MET A 47 -0.75 -0.76 13.40
C MET A 47 -1.97 -0.40 12.55
N GLN A 48 -2.45 0.83 12.70
CA GLN A 48 -3.39 1.39 11.74
C GLN A 48 -2.65 1.73 10.45
N PHE A 49 -3.29 1.49 9.31
CA PHE A 49 -2.68 1.76 8.02
C PHE A 49 -3.70 2.28 7.02
N GLU A 50 -3.19 3.00 6.02
CA GLU A 50 -3.90 3.42 4.84
C GLU A 50 -3.25 2.76 3.63
N LEU A 51 -4.01 1.96 2.89
CA LEU A 51 -3.52 1.32 1.67
C LEU A 51 -3.77 2.21 0.46
N ILE A 52 -2.72 2.50 -0.31
CA ILE A 52 -2.76 3.30 -1.53
C ILE A 52 -2.34 2.41 -2.70
N VAL A 53 -3.22 2.24 -3.68
CA VAL A 53 -2.88 1.54 -4.92
C VAL A 53 -2.35 2.56 -5.93
N ALA A 54 -1.19 2.29 -6.54
CA ALA A 54 -0.68 3.14 -7.61
C ALA A 54 -1.54 2.97 -8.87
N GLU A 55 -2.20 4.06 -9.27
CA GLU A 55 -3.18 4.09 -10.36
C GLU A 55 -2.57 3.82 -11.74
N ASP A 56 -1.34 4.25 -11.96
CA ASP A 56 -0.59 4.04 -13.20
C ASP A 56 -0.05 2.62 -13.36
N GLN A 57 -0.24 1.77 -12.33
CA GLN A 57 0.30 0.40 -12.25
C GLN A 57 1.82 0.32 -12.43
N GLU A 58 2.54 1.41 -12.18
CA GLU A 58 4.00 1.46 -12.30
C GLU A 58 4.67 1.45 -10.92
N TRP A 59 5.87 0.89 -10.85
CA TRP A 59 6.73 1.04 -9.67
C TRP A 59 7.09 2.51 -9.44
N GLY A 60 7.39 3.20 -10.53
CA GLY A 60 7.73 4.61 -10.55
C GLY A 60 8.90 4.88 -11.48
N ARG A 61 8.83 6.02 -12.17
CA ARG A 61 9.93 6.58 -12.96
C ARG A 61 10.14 8.03 -12.58
N LEU A 62 11.38 8.48 -12.73
CA LEU A 62 11.72 9.89 -12.60
C LEU A 62 11.30 10.62 -13.88
N THR A 63 10.47 11.64 -13.73
CA THR A 63 10.04 12.48 -14.84
C THR A 63 11.04 13.60 -15.09
N ALA A 64 10.99 14.24 -16.27
CA ALA A 64 11.92 15.29 -16.66
C ALA A 64 11.84 16.53 -15.73
N ASP A 65 10.68 16.77 -15.11
CA ASP A 65 10.42 17.78 -14.09
C ASP A 65 10.88 17.36 -12.68
N GLY A 66 11.55 16.21 -12.54
CA GLY A 66 12.17 15.76 -11.30
C GLY A 66 11.22 15.09 -10.31
N ASN A 67 9.99 14.78 -10.72
CA ASN A 67 9.00 14.10 -9.89
C ASN A 67 9.03 12.59 -10.10
N TRP A 68 8.69 11.83 -9.05
CA TRP A 68 8.50 10.38 -9.16
C TRP A 68 7.05 10.03 -9.44
N THR A 69 6.81 9.08 -10.35
CA THR A 69 5.49 8.46 -10.60
C THR A 69 5.32 7.18 -9.78
N GLY A 70 4.20 6.47 -9.98
CA GLY A 70 4.00 5.13 -9.45
C GLY A 70 3.99 5.02 -7.94
N MET A 71 4.33 3.82 -7.47
CA MET A 71 4.45 3.54 -6.04
C MET A 71 5.44 4.46 -5.34
N ILE A 72 6.60 4.72 -5.97
CA ILE A 72 7.65 5.59 -5.41
C ILE A 72 7.10 7.00 -5.22
N GLY A 73 6.44 7.56 -6.25
CA GLY A 73 5.84 8.88 -6.20
C GLY A 73 4.79 9.02 -5.11
N LYS A 74 3.88 8.05 -4.98
CA LYS A 74 2.83 8.05 -3.95
C LYS A 74 3.40 7.91 -2.53
N THR A 75 4.48 7.14 -2.37
CA THR A 75 5.18 6.95 -1.08
C THR A 75 5.98 8.18 -0.67
N ALA A 76 6.59 8.88 -1.64
CA ALA A 76 7.38 10.09 -1.38
C ALA A 76 6.52 11.32 -1.06
N LYS A 77 5.24 11.33 -1.46
CA LYS A 77 4.29 12.39 -1.15
C LYS A 77 3.90 12.34 0.33
N LYS A 78 4.28 13.38 1.09
CA LYS A 78 3.85 13.58 2.48
C LYS A 78 2.35 13.81 2.55
#